data_AF-A0A412YQJ9-F1
#
_entry.id   AF-A0A412YQJ9-F1
#
_cell.length_a   1.000
_cell.length_b   1.000
_cell.length_c   1.000
_cell.angle_alpha   90.00
_cell.angle_beta   90.00
_cell.angle_gamma   90.00
#
_symmetry.space_group_name_H-M   'P 1'
#
loop_
_entity.id
_entity.type
_entity.pdbx_description
1 polymer ?
#
loop_
_entity_poly.entity_id
_entity_poly.type
_entity_poly.pdbx_seq_one_letter_code
_entity_poly.pdbx_strand_id
1 'polypeptide(L)' 'MPRKNEGLTAEGQKRPQKADISKNGSINLEELRKRDKGKVSLRIDANTVILVSPENKNEEYAEKFRSKTTHY' A
#
# COMPACT_ATOMS: atom_id res chain seq x y z
N MET A 1 42.97 -20.35 -14.36
CA MET A 1 41.69 -21.09 -14.39
C MET A 1 40.55 -20.08 -14.44
N PRO A 2 39.74 -19.99 -15.52
CA PRO A 2 38.75 -18.93 -15.68
C PRO A 2 37.38 -19.28 -15.06
N ARG A 3 36.56 -18.23 -14.91
CA ARG A 3 35.44 -18.05 -13.97
C ARG A 3 34.18 -18.88 -14.30
N LYS A 4 33.43 -19.22 -13.24
CA LYS A 4 32.12 -19.90 -13.27
C LYS A 4 31.09 -19.06 -14.05
N ASN A 5 30.53 -19.63 -15.10
CA ASN A 5 29.42 -19.07 -15.87
C ASN A 5 28.11 -19.35 -15.14
N GLU A 6 27.65 -18.40 -14.33
CA GLU A 6 26.29 -18.44 -13.79
C GLU A 6 25.34 -17.67 -14.72
N GLY A 7 24.41 -18.39 -15.36
CA GLY A 7 23.12 -17.81 -15.75
C GLY A 7 22.78 -17.68 -17.23
N LEU A 8 23.27 -18.54 -18.13
CA LEU A 8 22.78 -18.59 -19.53
C LEU A 8 22.04 -19.91 -19.79
N THR A 9 20.87 -19.84 -20.44
CA THR A 9 20.25 -21.04 -21.06
C THR A 9 21.05 -21.41 -22.30
N ALA A 10 20.93 -22.67 -22.75
CA ALA A 10 21.74 -23.22 -23.85
C ALA A 10 21.63 -22.46 -25.19
N GLU A 11 20.66 -21.53 -25.31
CA GLU A 11 20.45 -20.68 -26.50
C GLU A 11 20.81 -19.20 -26.28
N GLY A 12 21.56 -18.87 -25.22
CA GLY A 12 22.07 -17.51 -25.00
C GLY A 12 21.02 -16.46 -24.63
N GLN A 13 19.76 -16.85 -24.45
CA GLN A 13 18.71 -15.93 -24.00
C GLN A 13 18.71 -15.80 -22.47
N LYS A 14 18.80 -14.55 -22.02
CA LYS A 14 18.68 -14.16 -20.62
C LYS A 14 17.31 -14.62 -20.11
N ARG A 15 17.29 -15.53 -19.12
CA ARG A 15 16.03 -15.97 -18.50
C ARG A 15 15.25 -14.73 -18.04
N PRO A 16 13.95 -14.60 -18.34
CA PRO A 16 13.14 -13.53 -17.75
C PRO A 16 13.20 -13.71 -16.23
N GLN A 17 13.87 -12.76 -15.57
CA GLN A 17 13.88 -12.67 -14.13
C GLN A 17 12.42 -12.48 -13.73
N LYS A 18 11.86 -13.41 -12.95
CA LYS A 18 10.55 -13.19 -12.34
C LYS A 18 10.66 -11.86 -11.61
N ALA A 19 9.71 -10.95 -11.85
CA ALA A 19 9.70 -9.67 -11.19
C ALA A 19 9.72 -9.93 -9.68
N ASP A 20 10.86 -9.67 -9.04
CA ASP A 20 10.93 -9.63 -7.59
C ASP A 20 9.89 -8.60 -7.16
N ILE A 21 8.88 -9.07 -6.43
CA ILE A 21 7.71 -8.31 -5.99
C ILE A 21 8.09 -7.23 -4.96
N SER A 22 9.38 -6.99 -4.75
CA SER A 22 9.96 -5.95 -3.91
C SER A 22 10.09 -4.60 -4.65
N LYS A 23 9.15 -4.27 -5.54
CA LYS A 23 8.99 -2.88 -6.03
C LYS A 23 8.18 -1.99 -5.09
N ASN A 24 7.66 -2.55 -3.99
CA ASN A 24 7.07 -1.74 -2.93
C ASN A 24 8.19 -1.40 -1.96
N GLY A 25 8.75 -0.20 -2.11
CA GLY A 25 9.78 0.34 -1.21
C GLY A 25 9.41 0.10 0.24
N SER A 26 10.42 -0.15 1.08
CA SER A 26 10.26 -0.52 2.49
C SER A 26 9.16 0.30 3.17
N ILE A 27 7.99 -0.31 3.36
CA ILE A 27 6.90 0.32 4.08
C ILE A 27 7.34 0.36 5.53
N ASN A 28 7.72 1.55 6.01
CA ASN A 28 8.17 1.71 7.38
C ASN A 28 6.97 1.57 8.33
N LEU A 29 6.85 0.38 8.93
CA LEU A 29 5.75 0.02 9.83
C LEU A 29 5.67 0.95 11.05
N GLU A 30 6.81 1.44 11.55
CA GLU A 30 6.83 2.39 12.66
C GLU A 30 6.23 3.73 12.26
N GLU A 31 6.51 4.21 11.04
CA GLU A 31 5.92 5.45 10.56
C GLU A 31 4.42 5.33 10.32
N LEU A 32 3.94 4.16 9.88
CA LEU A 32 2.50 3.90 9.81
C LEU A 32 1.87 3.89 11.21
N ARG A 33 2.48 3.18 12.17
CA ARG A 33 1.99 3.15 13.55
C ARG A 33 1.96 4.54 14.18
N LYS A 34 2.99 5.36 13.98
CA LYS A 34 3.03 6.75 14.46
C LYS A 34 1.93 7.59 13.80
N ARG A 35 1.69 7.42 12.50
CA ARG A 35 0.63 8.11 11.76
C ARG A 35 -0.76 7.73 12.24
N ASP A 36 -0.99 6.46 12.59
CA ASP A 36 -2.31 5.97 12.97
C ASP A 36 -2.56 6.01 14.48
N LYS A 37 -1.52 6.29 15.27
CA LYS A 37 -1.63 6.46 16.72
C LYS A 37 -2.62 7.58 17.04
N GLY A 38 -3.67 7.23 17.80
CA GLY A 38 -4.69 8.19 18.26
C GLY A 38 -5.81 8.46 17.27
N LYS A 39 -5.79 7.85 16.07
CA LYS A 39 -6.95 7.89 15.17
C LYS A 39 -8.04 6.92 15.64
N VAL A 40 -9.28 7.25 15.28
CA VAL A 40 -10.47 6.44 15.52
C VAL A 40 -11.06 5.98 14.20
N SER A 41 -11.70 4.81 14.22
CA SER A 41 -12.42 4.29 13.07
C SER A 41 -13.73 5.05 12.86
N LEU A 42 -13.92 5.61 11.67
CA LEU A 42 -15.16 6.18 11.19
C LEU A 42 -15.69 5.32 10.04
N ARG A 43 -16.89 4.77 10.20
CA ARG A 43 -17.55 4.01 9.14
C ARG A 43 -18.25 4.98 8.21
N ILE A 44 -17.86 4.97 6.94
CA ILE A 44 -18.42 5.82 5.90
C ILE A 44 -19.60 5.11 5.25
N ASP A 45 -19.47 3.84 4.88
CA ASP A 45 -20.54 3.04 4.29
C ASP A 45 -20.49 1.61 4.83
N ALA A 46 -21.40 0.74 4.38
CA ALA A 46 -21.40 -0.68 4.75
C ALA A 46 -20.05 -1.37 4.52
N ASN A 47 -19.32 -0.95 3.47
CA ASN A 47 -18.07 -1.57 3.04
C ASN A 47 -16.82 -0.72 3.34
N THR A 48 -16.98 0.54 3.79
CA THR A 48 -15.87 1.50 3.86
C THR A 48 -15.69 2.04 5.27
N VAL A 49 -14.50 1.83 5.84
CA VAL A 49 -14.08 2.37 7.15
C VAL A 49 -12.76 3.10 6.97
N ILE A 50 -12.66 4.31 7.51
CA ILE A 50 -11.45 5.14 7.47
C ILE A 50 -10.97 5.46 8.88
N LEU A 51 -9.67 5.75 9.01
CA LEU A 51 -9.08 6.23 10.25
C LEU A 51 -9.00 7.76 10.24
N VAL A 52 -9.64 8.40 11.22
CA VAL A 52 -9.70 9.86 11.34
C VAL A 52 -9.28 10.30 12.74
N SER A 53 -8.89 11.56 12.88
CA SER A 53 -8.72 12.16 14.21
C SER A 53 -10.05 12.12 14.98
N PRO A 54 -10.03 11.99 16.32
CA PRO A 54 -11.24 11.90 17.13
C PRO A 54 -12.19 13.10 16.96
N GLU A 55 -11.64 14.29 16.70
CA GLU A 55 -12.40 15.52 16.42
C GLU A 55 -13.25 15.44 15.14
N ASN A 56 -12.83 14.61 14.19
CA ASN A 56 -13.50 14.40 12.90
C ASN A 56 -14.42 13.17 12.90
N LYS A 57 -14.69 12.56 14.06
CA LYS A 57 -15.61 11.43 14.19
C LYS A 57 -17.06 11.93 14.22
N ASN A 58 -17.48 12.59 13.14
CA ASN A 58 -18.82 13.12 12.98
C ASN A 58 -19.39 12.73 11.61
N GLU A 59 -20.71 12.90 11.46
CA GLU A 59 -21.43 12.53 10.24
C GLU A 59 -21.12 13.49 9.08
N GLU A 60 -20.95 14.79 9.36
CA GLU A 60 -20.56 15.78 8.35
C GLU A 60 -19.24 15.44 7.64
N TYR A 61 -18.25 14.94 8.38
CA TYR A 61 -16.98 14.50 7.80
C TYR A 61 -17.17 13.23 6.97
N ALA A 62 -18.05 12.33 7.41
CA ALA A 62 -18.40 11.13 6.64
C ALA A 62 -19.06 11.50 5.30
N GLU A 63 -20.02 12.43 5.31
CA GLU A 63 -20.70 12.91 4.10
C GLU A 63 -19.75 13.57 3.10
N LYS A 64 -18.82 14.42 3.58
CA LYS A 64 -17.78 15.00 2.72
C LYS A 64 -16.93 13.92 2.04
N PHE A 65 -16.65 12.83 2.74
CA PHE A 65 -15.89 11.71 2.19
C PHE A 65 -16.70 10.92 1.16
N ARG A 66 -17.98 10.64 1.44
CA ARG A 66 -18.91 10.03 0.47
C ARG A 66 -18.96 10.83 -0.82
N SER A 67 -19.22 12.13 -0.74
CA SER A 67 -19.31 13.03 -1.91
C SER A 67 -18.02 13.07 -2.74
N LYS A 68 -16.84 12.97 -2.11
CA LYS A 68 -15.56 12.89 -2.82
C LYS A 68 -15.33 11.55 -3.52
N THR A 69 -15.85 10.45 -2.97
CA THR A 69 -15.56 9.10 -3.46
C THR A 69 -16.48 8.71 -4.62
N THR A 70 -17.69 9.26 -4.68
CA THR A 70 -18.68 8.99 -5.75
C THR A 70 -18.28 9.56 -7.13
N HIS A 71 -17.21 10.36 -7.23
CA HIS A 71 -16.77 11.01 -8.47
C HIS A 71 -15.74 10.22 -9.30
N TYR A 72 -15.49 8.94 -8.99
CA TYR A 72 -14.58 8.07 -9.75
C TYR A 72 -15.29 6.90 -10.41
#